data_AF-A0A7S2WNN3-F1
#
_entry.id   AF-A0A7S2WNN3-F1
#
_cell.length_a   1.000
_cell.length_b   1.000
_cell.length_c   1.000
_cell.angle_alpha   90.00
_cell.angle_beta   90.00
_cell.angle_gamma   90.00
#
_symmetry.space_group_name_H-M   'P 1'
#
loop_
_entity.id
_entity.type
_entity.pdbx_description
1 polymer ?
#
loop_
_entity_poly.entity_id
_entity_poly.type
_entity_poly.pdbx_seq_one_letter_code
_entity_poly.pdbx_strand_id
1 'polypeptide(L)'
;GKKAFSSHVIDCTFPAGSGPDGMIQALERICDEAADAIQGSIGSSGAQAVILSDRLTGPDRMALPSLIAVGAVHQHLLRTKQRPKAAIFAEAGDCKEVHDYATIFGYGCDGVCPYMAYEALCKMNHDGIIEAKAKASMTDEEVMTNYRKAVAKGLL
;
A
#
# COMPACT_ATOMS: atom_id res chain seq x y z
N GLY A 1 -16.84 -20.70 -15.17
CA GLY A 1 -16.81 -19.78 -14.02
C GLY A 1 -15.42 -19.20 -13.91
N LYS A 2 -15.28 -17.87 -13.86
CA LYS A 2 -13.97 -17.22 -13.63
C LYS A 2 -13.51 -17.58 -12.21
N LYS A 3 -12.35 -18.23 -12.10
CA LYS A 3 -11.67 -18.45 -10.81
C LYS A 3 -11.44 -17.05 -10.20
N ALA A 4 -11.89 -16.84 -8.97
CA ALA A 4 -11.63 -15.59 -8.27
C ALA A 4 -10.13 -15.43 -8.06
N PHE A 5 -9.61 -14.23 -8.32
CA PHE A 5 -8.21 -13.88 -8.09
C PHE A 5 -7.94 -13.93 -6.58
N SER A 6 -7.03 -14.80 -6.13
CA SER A 6 -6.72 -14.94 -4.70
C SER A 6 -5.71 -13.88 -4.25
N SER A 7 -6.02 -13.18 -3.16
CA SER A 7 -5.12 -12.22 -2.52
C SER A 7 -4.91 -12.55 -1.05
N HIS A 8 -3.74 -12.22 -0.53
CA HIS A 8 -3.41 -12.30 0.89
C HIS A 8 -3.02 -10.92 1.40
N VAL A 9 -3.61 -10.47 2.51
CA VAL A 9 -3.30 -9.17 3.12
C VAL A 9 -2.24 -9.39 4.19
N ILE A 10 -1.13 -8.65 4.08
CA ILE A 10 0.02 -8.72 4.97
C ILE A 10 0.05 -7.44 5.79
N ASP A 11 0.03 -7.62 7.10
CA ASP A 11 0.13 -6.54 8.07
C ASP A 11 1.55 -5.99 8.12
N CYS A 12 1.70 -4.76 7.63
CA CYS A 12 2.97 -4.03 7.56
C CYS A 12 3.19 -3.12 8.77
N THR A 13 2.61 -3.47 9.93
CA THR A 13 2.85 -2.75 11.19
C THR A 13 3.69 -3.56 12.18
N PHE A 14 4.26 -2.88 13.17
CA PHE A 14 5.07 -3.48 14.23
C PHE A 14 4.84 -2.79 15.58
N PRO A 15 5.13 -3.46 16.72
CA PRO A 15 4.85 -2.89 18.04
C PRO A 15 5.58 -1.56 18.28
N ALA A 16 4.86 -0.57 18.78
CA ALA A 16 5.46 0.70 19.20
C ALA A 16 6.49 0.50 20.33
N GLY A 17 7.56 1.29 20.33
CA GLY A 17 8.62 1.21 21.34
C GLY A 17 9.63 0.08 21.15
N SER A 18 9.49 -0.76 20.12
CA SER A 18 10.43 -1.85 19.80
C SER A 18 11.75 -1.40 19.15
N GLY A 19 11.90 -0.10 18.87
CA GLY A 19 13.11 0.48 18.28
C GLY A 19 13.43 -0.02 16.86
N PRO A 20 14.67 0.19 16.38
CA PRO A 20 15.11 -0.25 15.05
C PRO A 20 14.99 -1.77 14.84
N ASP A 21 15.22 -2.56 15.88
CA ASP A 21 15.16 -4.02 15.80
C ASP A 21 13.74 -4.52 15.48
N GLY A 22 12.71 -3.88 16.04
CA GLY A 22 11.32 -4.22 15.72
C GLY A 22 10.96 -3.94 14.26
N MET A 23 11.53 -2.90 13.67
CA MET A 23 11.36 -2.61 12.24
C MET A 23 12.04 -3.70 11.37
N ILE A 24 13.27 -4.10 11.72
CA ILE A 24 13.98 -5.16 10.98
C ILE A 24 13.23 -6.50 11.07
N GLN A 25 12.80 -6.89 12.27
CA GLN A 25 12.00 -8.12 12.45
C GLN A 25 10.69 -8.08 11.68
N ALA A 26 10.03 -6.92 11.61
CA ALA A 26 8.82 -6.77 10.84
C ALA A 26 9.09 -6.90 9.33
N LEU A 27 10.21 -6.36 8.83
CA LEU A 27 10.61 -6.51 7.43
C LEU A 27 10.89 -7.98 7.07
N GLU A 28 11.58 -8.71 7.93
CA GLU A 28 11.83 -10.15 7.76
C GLU A 28 10.50 -10.92 7.75
N ARG A 29 9.63 -10.65 8.74
CA ARG A 29 8.31 -11.27 8.86
C ARG A 29 7.46 -11.09 7.61
N ILE A 30 7.34 -9.86 7.08
CA ILE A 30 6.50 -9.63 5.89
C ILE A 30 7.10 -10.27 4.62
N CYS A 31 8.42 -10.40 4.54
CA CYS A 31 9.09 -11.07 3.43
C CYS A 31 8.76 -12.57 3.42
N ASP A 32 8.89 -13.21 4.58
CA ASP A 32 8.61 -14.63 4.74
C ASP A 32 7.11 -14.92 4.56
N GLU A 33 6.24 -14.10 5.15
CA GLU A 33 4.79 -14.22 5.00
C GLU A 33 4.36 -14.06 3.53
N ALA A 34 4.96 -13.13 2.78
CA ALA A 34 4.68 -12.97 1.35
C ALA A 34 5.12 -14.20 0.55
N ALA A 35 6.31 -14.74 0.83
CA ALA A 35 6.79 -15.96 0.19
C ALA A 35 5.86 -17.16 0.47
N ASP A 36 5.47 -17.36 1.72
CA ASP A 36 4.63 -18.45 2.15
C ASP A 36 3.21 -18.36 1.59
N ALA A 37 2.65 -17.15 1.54
CA ALA A 37 1.34 -16.89 0.93
C ALA A 37 1.34 -17.26 -0.57
N ILE A 38 2.40 -16.93 -1.30
CA ILE A 38 2.51 -17.22 -2.74
C ILE A 38 2.72 -18.71 -3.00
N GLN A 39 3.41 -19.42 -2.11
CA GLN A 39 3.62 -20.88 -2.23
C GLN A 39 2.35 -21.68 -1.89
N GLY A 40 1.40 -21.08 -1.19
CA GLY A 40 0.23 -21.78 -0.66
C GLY A 40 0.55 -22.54 0.64
N SER A 41 1.61 -22.13 1.35
CA SER A 41 1.88 -22.58 2.72
C SER A 41 0.89 -21.97 3.71
N ILE A 42 0.27 -20.83 3.35
CA ILE A 42 -0.80 -20.15 4.07
C ILE A 42 -2.11 -20.29 3.27
N GLY A 43 -2.84 -21.40 3.47
CA GLY A 43 -4.13 -21.67 2.84
C GLY A 43 -4.11 -22.41 1.48
N SER A 44 -5.28 -22.88 1.03
CA SER A 44 -5.42 -23.68 -0.20
C SER A 44 -5.19 -22.86 -1.48
N SER A 45 -4.27 -23.31 -2.35
CA SER A 45 -3.80 -22.65 -3.59
C SER A 45 -3.11 -21.30 -3.33
N GLY A 46 -1.81 -21.21 -3.65
CA GLY A 46 -1.01 -20.00 -3.44
C GLY A 46 -1.65 -18.71 -3.95
N ALA A 47 -1.42 -17.61 -3.23
CA ALA A 47 -1.96 -16.29 -3.53
C ALA A 47 -1.40 -15.74 -4.84
N GLN A 48 -2.29 -15.19 -5.68
CA GLN A 48 -1.92 -14.51 -6.92
C GLN A 48 -1.60 -13.02 -6.70
N ALA A 49 -1.93 -12.50 -5.53
CA ALA A 49 -1.50 -11.19 -5.07
C ALA A 49 -1.23 -11.14 -3.57
N VAL A 50 -0.30 -10.29 -3.19
CA VAL A 50 -0.08 -9.87 -1.80
C VAL A 50 -0.42 -8.39 -1.68
N ILE A 51 -1.12 -8.03 -0.61
CA ILE A 51 -1.51 -6.65 -0.30
C ILE A 51 -0.76 -6.26 0.97
N LEU A 52 0.25 -5.41 0.83
CA LEU A 52 1.00 -4.83 1.95
C LEU A 52 0.16 -3.69 2.54
N SER A 53 -0.28 -3.81 3.79
CA SER A 53 -1.22 -2.87 4.39
C SER A 53 -0.72 -2.34 5.73
N ASP A 54 -0.69 -1.02 5.89
CA ASP A 54 -0.40 -0.31 7.13
C ASP A 54 -1.66 0.12 7.90
N ARG A 55 -2.85 -0.34 7.50
CA ARG A 55 -4.15 0.04 8.09
C ARG A 55 -4.29 -0.22 9.59
N LEU A 56 -3.50 -1.14 10.15
CA LEU A 56 -3.52 -1.47 11.57
C LEU A 56 -2.68 -0.51 12.43
N THR A 57 -2.18 0.58 11.84
CA THR A 57 -1.44 1.62 12.56
C THR A 57 -2.30 2.23 13.68
N GLY A 58 -1.70 2.44 14.84
CA GLY A 58 -2.38 2.96 16.01
C GLY A 58 -1.42 3.29 17.15
N PRO A 59 -1.94 3.60 18.35
CA PRO A 59 -1.12 4.01 19.49
C PRO A 59 -0.01 3.00 19.85
N ASP A 60 -0.29 1.71 19.72
CA ASP A 60 0.62 0.62 20.06
C ASP A 60 1.30 -0.02 18.84
N ARG A 61 1.04 0.49 17.63
CA ARG A 61 1.46 -0.12 16.36
C ARG A 61 1.97 0.93 15.38
N MET A 62 3.23 0.84 14.99
CA MET A 62 3.83 1.72 13.99
C MET A 62 3.79 1.08 12.60
N ALA A 63 3.52 1.87 11.56
CA ALA A 63 3.63 1.46 10.18
C ALA A 63 5.10 1.29 9.75
N LEU A 64 5.38 0.25 8.98
CA LEU A 64 6.54 0.27 8.09
C LEU A 64 6.28 1.31 6.99
N PRO A 65 7.28 2.15 6.63
CA PRO A 65 7.17 2.99 5.45
C PRO A 65 6.87 2.14 4.22
N SER A 66 5.82 2.49 3.47
CA SER A 66 5.28 1.63 2.40
C SER A 66 6.31 1.31 1.33
N LEU A 67 7.16 2.29 1.00
CA LEU A 67 8.26 2.12 0.05
C LEU A 67 9.26 1.03 0.49
N ILE A 68 9.60 1.00 1.79
CA ILE A 68 10.55 0.04 2.34
C ILE A 68 9.90 -1.35 2.39
N ALA A 69 8.65 -1.45 2.82
CA ALA A 69 7.91 -2.71 2.84
C ALA A 69 7.81 -3.33 1.43
N VAL A 70 7.40 -2.53 0.43
CA VAL A 70 7.35 -2.95 -0.98
C VAL A 70 8.73 -3.37 -1.47
N GLY A 71 9.76 -2.54 -1.26
CA GLY A 71 11.12 -2.81 -1.75
C GLY A 71 11.70 -4.10 -1.14
N ALA A 72 11.49 -4.32 0.16
CA ALA A 72 11.96 -5.51 0.86
C ALA A 72 11.30 -6.79 0.30
N VAL A 73 9.96 -6.79 0.22
CA VAL A 73 9.19 -7.93 -0.32
C VAL A 73 9.54 -8.17 -1.78
N HIS A 74 9.59 -7.12 -2.60
CA HIS A 74 9.96 -7.23 -4.01
C HIS A 74 11.32 -7.89 -4.20
N GLN A 75 12.34 -7.42 -3.49
CA GLN A 75 13.69 -7.98 -3.56
C GLN A 75 13.77 -9.41 -3.00
N HIS A 76 13.04 -9.71 -1.92
CA HIS A 76 12.96 -11.06 -1.38
C HIS A 76 12.32 -12.05 -2.38
N LEU A 77 11.21 -11.66 -3.02
CA LEU A 77 10.53 -12.47 -4.02
C LEU A 77 11.36 -12.64 -5.30
N LEU A 78 12.22 -11.69 -5.65
CA LEU A 78 13.21 -11.87 -6.72
C LEU A 78 14.26 -12.93 -6.33
N ARG A 79 14.85 -12.82 -5.14
CA ARG A 79 15.87 -13.78 -4.64
C ARG A 79 15.34 -15.20 -4.55
N THR A 80 14.06 -15.36 -4.18
CA THR A 80 13.40 -16.67 -4.07
C THR A 80 12.74 -17.15 -5.37
N LYS A 81 12.84 -16.39 -6.47
CA LYS A 81 12.26 -16.70 -7.80
C LYS A 81 10.73 -16.83 -7.79
N GLN A 82 10.08 -15.99 -7.00
CA GLN A 82 8.63 -15.99 -6.80
C GLN A 82 7.93 -14.75 -7.37
N ARG A 83 8.66 -13.65 -7.65
CA ARG A 83 8.08 -12.38 -8.12
C ARG A 83 7.13 -12.52 -9.34
N PRO A 84 7.40 -13.36 -10.36
CA PRO A 84 6.46 -13.51 -11.49
C PRO A 84 5.15 -14.22 -11.14
N LYS A 85 5.05 -14.85 -9.97
CA LYS A 85 3.89 -15.67 -9.57
C LYS A 85 2.77 -14.86 -8.91
N ALA A 86 3.08 -13.65 -8.42
CA ALA A 86 2.10 -12.81 -7.74
C ALA A 86 2.32 -11.32 -7.96
N ALA A 87 1.22 -10.57 -7.91
CA ALA A 87 1.23 -9.12 -7.89
C ALA A 87 1.43 -8.58 -6.46
N ILE A 88 2.07 -7.42 -6.33
CA ILE A 88 2.27 -6.71 -5.06
C ILE A 88 1.43 -5.44 -5.09
N PHE A 89 0.44 -5.35 -4.22
CA PHE A 89 -0.34 -4.13 -3.99
C PHE A 89 0.04 -3.52 -2.65
N ALA A 90 -0.10 -2.20 -2.53
CA ALA A 90 0.10 -1.48 -1.27
C ALA A 90 -1.18 -0.72 -0.88
N GLU A 91 -1.68 -0.95 0.32
CA GLU A 91 -2.52 0.03 1.01
C GLU A 91 -1.59 0.90 1.84
N ALA A 92 -1.41 2.14 1.41
CA ALA A 92 -0.35 3.02 1.89
C ALA A 92 -0.95 4.30 2.47
N GLY A 93 -0.78 4.51 3.78
CA GLY A 93 -1.20 5.73 4.46
C GLY A 93 -0.23 6.89 4.25
N ASP A 94 1.01 6.60 3.88
CA ASP A 94 2.09 7.58 3.64
C ASP A 94 2.20 8.05 2.19
N CYS A 95 1.48 7.42 1.25
CA CYS A 95 1.53 7.75 -0.17
C CYS A 95 0.52 8.86 -0.52
N LYS A 96 1.01 10.04 -0.88
CA LYS A 96 0.17 11.23 -1.15
C LYS A 96 0.62 12.08 -2.32
N GLU A 97 1.91 12.09 -2.64
CA GLU A 97 2.50 12.92 -3.69
C GLU A 97 2.95 12.07 -4.89
N VAL A 98 3.07 12.71 -6.06
CA VAL A 98 3.51 12.05 -7.30
C VAL A 98 4.82 11.28 -7.10
N HIS A 99 5.75 11.84 -6.33
CA HIS A 99 7.03 11.20 -6.00
C HIS A 99 6.86 9.88 -5.23
N ASP A 100 5.91 9.82 -4.29
CA ASP A 100 5.62 8.61 -3.51
C ASP A 100 5.14 7.48 -4.44
N TYR A 101 4.26 7.80 -5.38
CA TYR A 101 3.82 6.84 -6.41
C TYR A 101 4.95 6.42 -7.35
N ALA A 102 5.74 7.38 -7.85
CA ALA A 102 6.83 7.10 -8.78
C ALA A 102 7.86 6.15 -8.15
N THR A 103 8.22 6.41 -6.90
CA THR A 103 9.18 5.58 -6.16
C THR A 103 8.61 4.20 -5.85
N ILE A 104 7.40 4.10 -5.30
CA ILE A 104 6.85 2.80 -4.91
C ILE A 104 6.60 1.88 -6.12
N PHE A 105 6.17 2.44 -7.27
CA PHE A 105 6.08 1.69 -8.52
C PHE A 105 7.46 1.29 -9.04
N GLY A 106 8.44 2.19 -8.98
CA GLY A 106 9.83 1.90 -9.37
C GLY A 106 10.48 0.79 -8.54
N TYR A 107 10.03 0.59 -7.30
CA TYR A 107 10.50 -0.47 -6.40
C TYR A 107 9.69 -1.77 -6.49
N GLY A 108 8.75 -1.87 -7.45
CA GLY A 108 8.13 -3.13 -7.84
C GLY A 108 6.69 -3.34 -7.35
N CYS A 109 6.01 -2.30 -6.87
CA CYS A 109 4.57 -2.32 -6.63
C CYS A 109 3.79 -2.33 -7.95
N ASP A 110 2.71 -3.11 -8.02
CA ASP A 110 1.82 -3.22 -9.18
C ASP A 110 0.58 -2.32 -9.05
N GLY A 111 0.27 -1.83 -7.84
CA GLY A 111 -0.86 -0.92 -7.61
C GLY A 111 -0.91 -0.40 -6.17
N VAL A 112 -1.34 0.85 -6.01
CA VAL A 112 -1.38 1.55 -4.71
C VAL A 112 -2.79 2.03 -4.39
N CYS A 113 -3.25 1.78 -3.17
CA CYS A 113 -4.43 2.34 -2.55
C CYS A 113 -4.01 3.39 -1.49
N PRO A 114 -4.06 4.70 -1.82
CA PRO A 114 -3.63 5.78 -0.95
C PRO A 114 -4.75 6.20 0.02
N TYR A 115 -5.19 5.27 0.88
CA TYR A 115 -6.45 5.44 1.62
C TYR A 115 -6.46 6.68 2.52
N MET A 116 -5.36 7.00 3.22
CA MET A 116 -5.29 8.20 4.06
C MET A 116 -5.38 9.50 3.25
N ALA A 117 -4.82 9.53 2.04
CA ALA A 117 -4.94 10.71 1.18
C ALA A 117 -6.39 10.92 0.75
N TYR A 118 -7.12 9.85 0.43
CA TYR A 118 -8.56 9.94 0.14
C TYR A 118 -9.36 10.39 1.36
N GLU A 119 -9.12 9.82 2.54
CA GLU A 119 -9.80 10.24 3.77
C GLU A 119 -9.53 11.71 4.10
N ALA A 120 -8.29 12.17 3.96
CA ALA A 120 -7.93 13.57 4.14
C ALA A 120 -8.65 14.50 3.15
N LEU A 121 -8.74 14.09 1.87
CA LEU A 121 -9.43 14.86 0.84
C LEU A 121 -10.94 14.97 1.10
N CYS A 122 -11.60 13.86 1.43
CA CYS A 122 -13.01 13.85 1.82
C CYS A 122 -13.25 14.75 3.04
N LYS A 123 -12.37 14.68 4.05
CA LYS A 123 -12.46 15.57 5.21
C LYS A 123 -12.31 17.04 4.83
N MET A 124 -11.33 17.39 4.01
CA MET A 124 -11.14 18.77 3.53
C MET A 124 -12.32 19.27 2.68
N ASN A 125 -13.01 18.37 1.98
CA ASN A 125 -14.22 18.68 1.24
C ASN A 125 -15.37 19.03 2.19
N HIS A 126 -15.62 18.16 3.18
CA HIS A 126 -16.65 18.36 4.19
C HIS A 126 -16.41 19.60 5.07
N ASP A 127 -15.15 19.92 5.35
CA ASP A 127 -14.75 21.13 6.08
C ASP A 127 -14.85 22.41 5.21
N GLY A 128 -15.27 22.32 3.94
CA GLY A 128 -15.45 23.44 3.01
C GLY A 128 -14.14 24.04 2.46
N ILE A 129 -12.99 23.44 2.77
CA ILE A 129 -11.66 23.96 2.38
C ILE A 129 -11.47 23.87 0.86
N ILE A 130 -11.92 22.76 0.26
CA ILE A 130 -11.82 22.55 -1.19
C ILE A 130 -12.69 23.55 -1.93
N GLU A 131 -13.95 23.71 -1.52
CA GLU A 131 -14.87 24.68 -2.13
C GLU A 131 -14.33 26.11 -2.05
N ALA A 132 -13.81 26.52 -0.89
CA ALA A 132 -13.22 27.85 -0.70
C ALA A 132 -12.04 28.12 -1.66
N LYS A 133 -11.20 27.11 -1.94
CA LYS A 133 -10.05 27.24 -2.84
C LYS A 133 -10.42 27.11 -4.31
N ALA A 134 -11.25 26.13 -4.65
CA ALA A 134 -11.64 25.83 -6.03
C ALA A 134 -12.74 26.77 -6.55
N LYS A 135 -13.44 27.47 -5.66
CA LYS A 135 -14.64 28.28 -5.94
C LYS A 135 -15.73 27.47 -6.66
N ALA A 136 -15.80 26.18 -6.35
CA ALA A 136 -16.73 25.22 -6.91
C ALA A 136 -17.00 24.12 -5.88
N SER A 137 -18.26 23.78 -5.67
CA SER A 137 -18.65 22.63 -4.85
C SER A 137 -18.41 21.35 -5.66
N MET A 138 -17.91 20.31 -4.99
CA MET A 138 -17.57 19.03 -5.61
C MET A 138 -18.02 17.89 -4.72
N THR A 139 -18.42 16.78 -5.32
CA THR A 139 -18.62 15.51 -4.61
C THR A 139 -17.27 14.89 -4.24
N ASP A 140 -17.26 14.04 -3.21
CA ASP A 140 -16.06 13.30 -2.80
C ASP A 140 -15.48 12.46 -3.95
N GLU A 141 -16.33 11.86 -4.78
CA GLU A 141 -15.91 11.09 -5.95
C GLU A 141 -15.19 11.96 -6.98
N GLU A 142 -15.68 13.19 -7.23
CA GLU A 142 -15.02 14.13 -8.12
C GLU A 142 -13.68 14.61 -7.56
N VAL A 143 -13.61 14.87 -6.24
CA VAL A 143 -12.36 15.24 -5.57
C VAL A 143 -11.32 14.12 -5.69
N MET A 144 -11.69 12.88 -5.36
CA MET A 144 -10.81 11.71 -5.50
C MET A 144 -10.40 11.47 -6.96
N THR A 145 -11.33 11.66 -7.91
CA THR A 145 -11.06 11.51 -9.34
C THR A 145 -10.07 12.56 -9.83
N ASN A 146 -10.21 13.81 -9.39
CA ASN A 146 -9.30 14.89 -9.75
C ASN A 146 -7.91 14.68 -9.15
N TYR A 147 -7.83 14.22 -7.90
CA TYR A 147 -6.56 13.81 -7.29
C TYR A 147 -5.88 12.69 -8.09
N ARG A 148 -6.59 11.61 -8.40
CA ARG A 148 -6.06 10.51 -9.24
C ARG A 148 -5.58 10.99 -10.61
N LYS A 149 -6.35 11.87 -11.26
CA LYS A 149 -5.96 12.48 -12.55
C LYS A 149 -4.69 13.32 -12.41
N ALA A 150 -4.56 14.10 -11.34
CA ALA A 150 -3.37 14.92 -11.08
C ALA A 150 -2.14 14.04 -10.84
N VAL A 151 -2.26 12.99 -10.02
CA VAL A 151 -1.19 12.01 -9.79
C VAL A 151 -0.78 11.33 -11.10
N ALA A 152 -1.74 10.81 -11.87
CA ALA A 152 -1.47 10.12 -13.13
C ALA A 152 -0.77 11.03 -14.15
N LYS A 153 -1.17 12.32 -14.23
CA LYS A 153 -0.49 13.32 -15.08
C LYS A 153 0.90 13.71 -14.56
N GLY A 154 1.18 13.56 -13.27
CA GLY A 154 2.50 13.83 -12.73
C GLY A 154 3.49 12.70 -13.02
N LEU A 155 3.00 11.48 -13.26
CA LEU A 155 3.82 10.31 -13.58
C LEU A 155 4.17 10.17 -15.07
N LEU A 156 3.40 10.82 -15.97
CA LEU A 156 3.51 10.75 -17.44
C LEU A 156 3.99 12.09 -18.02
#